data_AF-A0A2B2LZY2-F1
#
_entry.id   AF-A0A2B2LZY2-F1
#
_cell.length_a   1.000
_cell.length_b   1.000
_cell.length_c   1.000
_cell.angle_alpha   90.00
_cell.angle_beta   90.00
_cell.angle_gamma   90.00
#
_symmetry.space_group_name_H-M   'P 1'
#
loop_
_entity.id
_entity.type
_entity.pdbx_description
1 polymer ?
#
loop_
_entity_poly.entity_id
_entity_poly.type
_entity_poly.pdbx_seq_one_letter_code
_entity_poly.pdbx_strand_id
1 'polypeptide(L)'
;MRRRIMKNDYIHHENGTTSIYIKCLDFLLEMRISTVDFLLEMRISTVDFHILERRGYSICAKWSQDSRTFYVMSRGKYIHRLLKGEPKGMHVHHKDGNGLNNTRENLEVLTPSEHRRKRRTKEPIIGDPKKGVKAHILSKAELNKKKCDRRYWFRLDVNGVYYGTFDNTTELSLSTNISDMVVNRKWTDEQIYAKILPLGHDKEYVAVINKKVRRFFRTPDSSKVKEKPSKRKERFKK
;
A
#
# COMPACT_ATOMS: atom_id res chain seq x y z
N MET A 1 -3.39 21.58 24.48
CA MET A 1 -4.46 21.85 23.48
C MET A 1 -4.71 20.58 22.68
N ARG A 2 -5.93 20.01 22.68
CA ARG A 2 -6.26 18.86 21.82
C ARG A 2 -6.51 19.35 20.40
N ARG A 3 -5.67 18.95 19.44
CA ARG A 3 -5.86 19.26 18.01
C ARG A 3 -7.16 18.59 17.52
N ARG A 4 -8.06 19.36 16.92
CA ARG A 4 -9.29 18.85 16.30
C ARG A 4 -8.91 18.05 15.05
N ILE A 5 -9.21 16.75 15.04
CA ILE A 5 -8.97 15.88 13.88
C ILE A 5 -9.96 16.27 12.77
N MET A 6 -9.42 16.62 11.60
CA MET A 6 -10.24 16.98 10.44
C MET A 6 -10.58 15.77 9.56
N LYS A 7 -11.49 15.94 8.60
CA LYS A 7 -11.80 14.91 7.61
C LYS A 7 -10.54 14.61 6.78
N ASN A 8 -10.15 13.34 6.69
CA ASN A 8 -8.96 12.89 5.95
C ASN A 8 -7.63 13.46 6.53
N ASP A 9 -7.56 13.53 7.86
CA ASP A 9 -6.39 14.03 8.60
C ASP A 9 -5.43 12.89 8.97
N TYR A 10 -4.26 13.22 9.49
CA TYR A 10 -3.26 12.24 9.93
C TYR A 10 -2.44 12.79 11.09
N ILE A 11 -1.91 11.88 11.92
CA ILE A 11 -1.08 12.20 13.08
C ILE A 11 0.17 11.34 13.04
N HIS A 12 1.33 11.99 13.18
CA HIS A 12 2.58 11.32 13.41
C HIS A 12 2.83 11.16 14.90
N HIS A 13 3.24 9.97 15.26
CA HIS A 13 3.59 9.61 16.62
C HIS A 13 5.11 9.62 16.76
N GLU A 14 5.60 9.96 17.95
CA GLU A 14 7.04 9.98 18.27
C GLU A 14 7.69 8.60 18.14
N ASN A 15 6.89 7.53 18.28
CA ASN A 15 7.33 6.14 18.05
C ASN A 15 7.56 5.80 16.57
N GLY A 16 7.57 6.81 15.70
CA GLY A 16 7.76 6.64 14.26
C GLY A 16 6.63 5.87 13.60
N THR A 17 5.38 6.01 14.06
CA THR A 17 4.19 5.55 13.34
C THR A 17 3.33 6.72 12.85
N THR A 18 2.48 6.48 11.86
CA THR A 18 1.52 7.45 11.33
C THR A 18 0.11 6.88 11.42
N SER A 19 -0.77 7.56 12.14
CA SER A 19 -2.23 7.35 12.08
C SER A 19 -2.82 8.15 10.94
N ILE A 20 -3.62 7.53 10.09
CA ILE A 20 -4.38 8.18 9.01
C ILE A 20 -5.86 8.03 9.34
N TYR A 21 -6.58 9.14 9.36
CA TYR A 21 -7.99 9.21 9.73
C TYR A 21 -8.85 9.48 8.49
N ILE A 22 -9.51 8.45 7.97
CA ILE A 22 -10.37 8.55 6.78
C ILE A 22 -11.82 8.60 7.25
N LYS A 23 -12.55 9.67 6.90
CA LYS A 23 -14.00 9.71 7.19
C LYS A 23 -14.74 8.94 6.09
N CYS A 24 -15.26 7.78 6.43
CA CYS A 24 -16.11 6.96 5.57
C CYS A 24 -17.54 7.06 6.09
N LEU A 25 -18.42 7.71 5.33
CA LEU A 25 -19.82 7.97 5.74
C LEU A 25 -19.87 8.69 7.10
N ASP A 26 -20.43 8.02 8.11
CA ASP A 26 -20.68 8.55 9.46
C ASP A 26 -19.60 8.16 10.49
N PHE A 27 -18.58 7.40 10.09
CA PHE A 27 -17.50 6.97 10.99
C PHE A 27 -16.11 7.43 10.52
N LEU A 28 -15.18 7.49 11.48
CA LEU A 28 -13.79 7.84 11.26
C LEU A 28 -12.93 6.57 11.37
N LEU A 29 -12.33 6.15 10.27
CA LEU A 29 -11.41 5.02 10.23
C LEU A 29 -10.00 5.49 10.54
N GLU A 30 -9.39 4.97 11.61
CA GLU A 30 -7.97 5.18 11.93
C GLU A 30 -7.13 3.99 11.42
N MET A 31 -6.13 4.27 10.58
CA MET A 31 -5.15 3.30 10.11
C MET A 31 -3.76 3.70 10.60
N ARG A 32 -3.08 2.82 11.36
CA ARG A 32 -1.72 3.04 11.88
C ARG A 32 -0.67 2.31 11.04
N ILE A 33 0.36 3.02 10.60
CA ILE A 33 1.44 2.49 9.78
C ILE A 33 2.78 2.80 10.44
N SER A 34 3.67 1.81 10.58
CA SER A 34 5.05 2.02 11.02
C SER A 34 5.82 2.80 9.95
N THR A 35 6.52 3.87 10.32
CA THR A 35 7.37 4.68 9.45
C THR A 35 8.86 4.54 9.74
N VAL A 36 9.23 3.72 10.72
CA VAL A 36 10.62 3.54 11.18
C VAL A 36 11.50 2.83 10.14
N ASP A 37 10.92 2.20 9.12
CA ASP A 37 11.64 1.34 8.15
C ASP A 37 11.80 1.93 6.75
N PHE A 38 11.52 3.23 6.54
CA PHE A 38 11.45 3.79 5.17
C PHE A 38 12.65 4.66 4.82
N LEU A 39 13.71 4.02 4.33
CA LEU A 39 14.79 4.67 3.60
C LEU A 39 14.29 5.10 2.21
N LEU A 40 14.40 6.38 1.87
CA LEU A 40 14.17 6.87 0.50
C LEU A 40 15.37 6.45 -0.37
N GLU A 41 15.21 5.40 -1.16
CA GLU A 41 16.25 4.95 -2.09
C GLU A 41 16.24 5.81 -3.36
N MET A 42 17.32 6.57 -3.58
CA MET A 42 17.59 7.23 -4.85
C MET A 42 18.34 6.26 -5.77
N ARG A 43 17.87 6.10 -7.01
CA ARG A 43 18.57 5.30 -8.03
C ARG A 43 19.14 6.22 -9.10
N ILE A 44 20.44 6.14 -9.32
CA ILE A 44 21.18 6.84 -10.37
C ILE A 44 22.32 5.94 -10.85
N SER A 45 22.71 6.02 -12.13
CA SER A 45 23.89 5.30 -12.60
C SER A 45 25.15 5.90 -11.98
N THR A 46 26.18 5.07 -11.76
CA THR A 46 27.48 5.53 -11.21
C THR A 46 28.14 6.57 -12.12
N VAL A 47 28.07 6.37 -13.43
CA VAL A 47 28.58 7.31 -14.45
C VAL A 47 27.89 8.67 -14.35
N ASP A 48 26.56 8.69 -14.23
CA ASP A 48 25.80 9.93 -14.09
C ASP A 48 26.04 10.61 -12.75
N PHE A 49 26.21 9.83 -11.68
CA PHE A 49 26.57 10.36 -10.37
C PHE A 49 27.90 11.11 -10.40
N HIS A 50 28.93 10.55 -11.05
CA HIS A 50 30.22 11.23 -11.22
C HIS A 50 30.12 12.53 -12.02
N ILE A 51 29.23 12.60 -13.02
CA ILE A 51 28.97 13.85 -13.75
C ILE A 51 28.41 14.92 -12.81
N LEU A 52 27.52 14.52 -11.88
CA LEU A 52 26.94 15.45 -10.92
C LEU A 52 27.97 15.92 -9.89
N GLU A 53 28.76 14.99 -9.36
CA GLU A 53 29.80 15.24 -8.37
C GLU A 53 30.90 16.15 -8.93
N ARG A 54 31.44 15.84 -10.12
CA ARG A 54 32.50 16.64 -10.77
C ARG A 54 32.05 18.07 -11.08
N ARG A 55 30.74 18.31 -11.19
CA ARG A 55 30.15 19.65 -11.39
C ARG A 55 29.81 20.36 -10.08
N GLY A 56 30.08 19.75 -8.92
CA GLY A 56 29.81 20.33 -7.60
C GLY A 56 28.32 20.53 -7.32
N TYR A 57 27.48 19.61 -7.81
CA TYR A 57 26.04 19.64 -7.55
C TYR A 57 25.72 19.02 -6.19
N SER A 58 25.13 19.80 -5.28
CA SER A 58 24.48 19.26 -4.09
C SER A 58 23.10 18.71 -4.47
N ILE A 59 22.80 17.49 -4.04
CA ILE A 59 21.54 16.81 -4.33
C ILE A 59 20.60 16.85 -3.13
N CYS A 60 19.32 17.11 -3.37
CA CYS A 60 18.28 17.01 -2.35
C CYS A 60 17.00 16.41 -2.95
N ALA A 61 16.22 15.72 -2.12
CA ALA A 61 14.89 15.25 -2.49
C ALA A 61 13.86 16.35 -2.22
N LYS A 62 13.01 16.65 -3.19
CA LYS A 62 11.86 17.55 -3.04
C LYS A 62 10.57 16.81 -3.38
N TRP A 63 9.61 16.92 -2.48
CA TRP A 63 8.26 16.45 -2.73
C TRP A 63 7.54 17.31 -3.78
N SER A 64 6.89 16.70 -4.77
CA SER A 64 5.98 17.38 -5.69
C SER A 64 4.54 16.89 -5.51
N GLN A 65 3.64 17.84 -5.23
CA GLN A 65 2.22 17.57 -5.04
C GLN A 65 1.54 17.12 -6.34
N ASP A 66 1.91 17.72 -7.48
CA ASP A 66 1.25 17.46 -8.76
C ASP A 66 1.64 16.11 -9.37
N SER A 67 2.87 15.67 -9.15
CA SER A 67 3.33 14.35 -9.61
C SER A 67 3.13 13.29 -8.54
N ARG A 68 2.84 13.71 -7.30
CA ARG A 68 2.74 12.87 -6.12
C ARG A 68 3.94 11.93 -5.97
N THR A 69 5.15 12.44 -6.14
CA THR A 69 6.41 11.71 -5.94
C THR A 69 7.50 12.65 -5.45
N PHE A 70 8.59 12.09 -4.90
CA PHE A 70 9.81 12.83 -4.64
C PHE A 70 10.61 12.96 -5.93
N TYR A 71 11.22 14.12 -6.14
CA TYR A 71 12.20 14.34 -7.19
C TYR A 71 13.54 14.69 -6.58
N VAL A 72 14.60 14.24 -7.23
CA VAL A 72 15.94 14.71 -6.91
C VAL A 72 16.18 16.03 -7.64
N MET A 73 16.69 17.02 -6.92
CA MET A 73 17.03 18.33 -7.43
C MET A 73 18.47 18.72 -7.07
N SER A 74 19.05 19.61 -7.88
CA SER A 74 20.26 20.34 -7.55
C SER A 74 20.18 21.78 -8.04
N ARG A 75 20.55 22.75 -7.20
CA ARG A 75 20.52 24.20 -7.50
C ARG A 75 19.20 24.65 -8.17
N GLY A 76 18.07 24.16 -7.68
CA GLY A 76 16.73 24.48 -8.20
C GLY A 76 16.34 23.78 -9.50
N LYS A 77 17.20 22.93 -10.08
CA LYS A 77 16.93 22.15 -11.29
C LYS A 77 16.69 20.68 -10.95
N TYR A 78 15.79 20.04 -11.69
CA TYR A 78 15.54 18.60 -11.52
C TYR A 78 16.68 17.77 -12.14
N ILE A 79 17.22 16.80 -11.39
CA ILE A 79 18.34 15.96 -11.84
C ILE A 79 18.02 15.22 -13.14
N HIS A 80 16.83 14.62 -13.25
CA HIS A 80 16.43 13.90 -14.47
C HIS A 80 16.50 14.77 -15.74
N ARG A 81 16.31 16.09 -15.65
CA ARG A 81 16.49 17.01 -16.79
C ARG A 81 17.96 17.27 -17.09
N LEU A 82 18.79 17.44 -16.06
CA LEU A 82 20.23 17.62 -16.21
C LEU A 82 20.86 16.39 -16.89
N LEU A 83 20.45 15.17 -16.51
CA LEU A 83 20.96 13.92 -17.09
C LEU A 83 20.61 13.74 -18.57
N LYS A 84 19.51 14.34 -19.04
CA LYS A 84 19.11 14.31 -20.45
C LYS A 84 19.51 15.58 -21.23
N GLY A 85 20.38 16.42 -20.66
CA GLY A 85 20.90 17.61 -21.34
C GLY A 85 19.89 18.76 -21.50
N GLU A 86 18.91 18.87 -20.60
CA GLU A 86 17.93 19.98 -20.55
C GLU A 86 17.25 20.27 -21.90
N PRO A 87 16.61 19.28 -22.55
CA PRO A 87 16.07 19.47 -23.89
C PRO A 87 15.04 20.62 -23.90
N LYS A 88 15.30 21.66 -24.68
CA LYS A 88 14.44 22.86 -24.78
C LYS A 88 13.10 22.47 -25.41
N GLY A 89 12.00 22.97 -24.83
CA GLY A 89 10.63 22.69 -25.31
C GLY A 89 10.11 21.26 -25.06
N MET A 90 10.93 20.38 -24.45
CA MET A 90 10.56 19.00 -24.17
C MET A 90 10.44 18.73 -22.67
N HIS A 91 9.73 17.68 -22.31
CA HIS A 91 9.64 17.16 -20.94
C HIS A 91 10.41 15.85 -20.83
N VAL A 92 11.05 15.64 -19.69
CA VAL A 92 11.66 14.36 -19.36
C VAL A 92 10.71 13.61 -18.42
N HIS A 93 10.30 12.42 -18.82
CA HIS A 93 9.32 11.58 -18.14
C HIS A 93 9.97 10.34 -17.51
N HIS A 94 9.44 9.90 -16.38
CA HIS A 94 9.86 8.66 -15.71
C HIS A 94 8.89 7.56 -16.11
N LYS A 95 9.38 6.51 -16.76
CA LYS A 95 8.56 5.40 -17.27
C LYS A 95 7.81 4.68 -16.14
N ASP A 96 8.46 4.53 -14.98
CA ASP A 96 7.90 3.89 -13.78
C ASP A 96 7.07 4.84 -12.88
N GLY A 97 7.04 6.14 -13.19
CA GLY A 97 6.36 7.15 -12.36
C GLY A 97 7.04 7.46 -11.01
N ASN A 98 8.24 6.94 -10.75
CA ASN A 98 9.02 7.19 -9.54
C ASN A 98 10.08 8.28 -9.80
N GLY A 99 9.91 9.47 -9.21
CA GLY A 99 10.82 10.60 -9.41
C GLY A 99 12.19 10.48 -8.72
N LEU A 100 12.40 9.42 -7.92
CA LEU A 100 13.69 9.07 -7.33
C LEU A 100 14.51 8.11 -8.19
N ASN A 101 13.89 7.46 -9.19
CA ASN A 101 14.58 6.57 -10.13
C ASN A 101 15.07 7.36 -11.36
N ASN A 102 16.30 7.88 -11.27
CA ASN A 102 16.93 8.74 -12.27
C ASN A 102 17.84 7.95 -13.24
N THR A 103 17.69 6.63 -13.34
CA THR A 103 18.42 5.81 -14.32
C THR A 103 18.04 6.21 -15.75
N ARG A 104 19.01 6.27 -16.68
CA ARG A 104 18.77 6.76 -18.06
C ARG A 104 17.73 5.95 -18.81
N GLU A 105 17.65 4.66 -18.50
CA GLU A 105 16.73 3.68 -19.06
C GLU A 105 15.29 3.95 -18.60
N ASN A 106 15.10 4.46 -17.38
CA ASN A 106 13.81 4.88 -16.84
C ASN A 106 13.37 6.27 -17.34
N LEU A 107 14.30 7.06 -17.90
CA LEU A 107 14.02 8.42 -18.37
C LEU A 107 13.80 8.46 -19.89
N GLU A 108 12.69 9.06 -20.32
CA GLU A 108 12.38 9.33 -21.73
C GLU A 108 12.11 10.82 -21.97
N VAL A 109 12.47 11.34 -23.15
CA VAL A 109 12.17 12.72 -23.56
C VAL A 109 10.90 12.68 -24.38
N LEU A 110 9.91 13.51 -24.02
CA LEU A 110 8.61 13.58 -24.65
C LEU A 110 8.24 15.02 -24.99
N THR A 111 7.39 15.17 -26.00
CA THR A 111 6.72 16.45 -26.24
C THR A 111 5.73 16.78 -25.09
N PRO A 112 5.35 18.06 -24.90
CA PRO A 112 4.36 18.42 -23.88
C PRO A 112 3.01 17.69 -24.01
N SER A 113 2.56 17.41 -25.24
CA SER A 113 1.31 16.70 -25.50
C SER A 113 1.41 15.22 -25.11
N GLU A 114 2.50 14.55 -25.48
CA GLU A 114 2.77 13.16 -25.10
C GLU A 114 2.96 13.01 -23.59
N HIS A 115 3.70 13.94 -22.98
CA HIS A 115 3.88 13.97 -21.53
C HIS A 115 2.53 14.09 -20.82
N ARG A 116 1.65 14.99 -21.28
CA ARG A 116 0.28 15.14 -20.74
C ARG A 116 -0.55 13.86 -20.93
N ARG A 117 -0.43 13.21 -22.08
CA ARG A 117 -1.14 11.95 -22.38
C ARG A 117 -0.66 10.79 -21.51
N LYS A 118 0.66 10.65 -21.32
CA LYS A 118 1.26 9.61 -20.45
C LYS A 118 1.06 9.90 -18.97
N ARG A 119 0.94 11.18 -18.60
CA ARG A 119 0.48 11.64 -17.29
C ARG A 119 -1.04 11.40 -17.17
N ARG A 120 -1.48 10.14 -17.31
CA ARG A 120 -2.87 9.71 -17.08
C ARG A 120 -3.37 10.32 -15.77
N THR A 121 -4.63 10.71 -15.77
CA THR A 121 -5.39 11.16 -14.59
C THR A 121 -5.18 10.14 -13.49
N LYS A 122 -4.31 10.47 -12.53
CA LYS A 122 -4.05 9.58 -11.40
C LYS A 122 -5.35 9.50 -10.62
N GLU A 123 -5.78 8.28 -10.35
CA GLU A 123 -6.87 7.98 -9.44
C GLU A 123 -6.77 8.88 -8.19
N PRO A 124 -7.91 9.35 -7.64
CA PRO A 124 -7.87 10.19 -6.45
C PRO A 124 -7.09 9.44 -5.36
N ILE A 125 -6.07 10.10 -4.81
CA ILE A 125 -5.26 9.54 -3.73
C ILE A 125 -5.73 10.16 -2.43
N ILE A 126 -6.02 9.31 -1.45
CA ILE A 126 -6.14 9.65 -0.04
C ILE A 126 -4.81 9.29 0.64
N GLY A 127 -4.23 10.17 1.47
CA GLY A 127 -3.00 9.90 2.23
C GLY A 127 -2.00 11.06 2.23
N ASP A 128 -0.83 10.87 2.86
CA ASP A 128 0.33 11.77 2.79
C ASP A 128 1.45 11.15 1.95
N PRO A 129 1.48 11.46 0.64
CA PRO A 129 2.53 11.00 -0.23
C PRO A 129 3.96 11.42 0.18
N LYS A 130 4.15 12.50 0.98
CA LYS A 130 5.47 12.93 1.50
C LYS A 130 6.08 11.93 2.46
N LYS A 131 5.28 11.00 2.99
CA LYS A 131 5.74 9.93 3.88
C LYS A 131 5.54 8.56 3.26
N GLY A 132 5.34 8.57 1.94
CA GLY A 132 5.05 7.43 1.14
C GLY A 132 3.85 6.65 1.63
N VAL A 133 2.71 7.29 1.86
CA VAL A 133 1.45 6.52 1.97
C VAL A 133 0.48 7.08 0.95
N LYS A 134 0.03 6.22 0.04
CA LYS A 134 -0.91 6.57 -1.04
C LYS A 134 -2.01 5.52 -1.08
N ALA A 135 -3.24 5.89 -0.73
CA ALA A 135 -4.41 5.06 -0.99
C ALA A 135 -5.08 5.55 -2.28
N HIS A 136 -4.95 4.78 -3.35
CA HIS A 136 -5.56 5.00 -4.65
C HIS A 136 -7.01 4.50 -4.64
N ILE A 137 -7.99 5.37 -4.82
CA ILE A 137 -9.38 4.93 -5.03
C ILE A 137 -9.50 4.40 -6.46
N LEU A 138 -9.70 3.09 -6.62
CA LEU A 138 -9.78 2.47 -7.93
C LEU A 138 -11.08 2.91 -8.64
N SER A 139 -10.94 3.64 -9.75
CA SER A 139 -12.02 4.35 -10.47
C SER A 139 -13.15 3.44 -11.01
N LYS A 140 -12.92 2.14 -11.12
CA LYS A 140 -13.97 1.17 -11.51
C LYS A 140 -15.11 1.09 -10.49
N ALA A 141 -14.92 1.58 -9.26
CA ALA A 141 -15.97 1.68 -8.25
C ALA A 141 -17.02 2.79 -8.54
N GLU A 142 -16.69 3.81 -9.34
CA GLU A 142 -17.59 4.93 -9.62
C GLU A 142 -18.55 4.68 -10.78
N LEU A 143 -18.25 3.73 -11.68
CA LEU A 143 -18.99 3.54 -12.93
C LEU A 143 -20.32 2.79 -12.76
N ASN A 144 -20.56 2.11 -11.62
CA ASN A 144 -21.86 1.52 -11.31
C ASN A 144 -22.65 2.41 -10.34
N LYS A 145 -23.07 3.60 -10.82
CA LYS A 145 -24.01 4.48 -10.11
C LYS A 145 -25.41 3.86 -9.91
N LYS A 146 -25.70 2.71 -10.53
CA LYS A 146 -26.99 2.01 -10.39
C LYS A 146 -26.88 0.90 -9.33
N LYS A 147 -27.53 1.18 -8.19
CA LYS A 147 -27.89 0.30 -7.06
C LYS A 147 -26.80 -0.03 -6.02
N CYS A 148 -26.83 0.77 -4.95
CA CYS A 148 -26.75 0.39 -3.54
C CYS A 148 -25.54 -0.36 -2.94
N ASP A 149 -24.59 -0.87 -3.71
CA ASP A 149 -23.40 -1.55 -3.16
C ASP A 149 -22.11 -0.87 -3.66
N ARG A 150 -21.86 0.35 -3.16
CA ARG A 150 -20.67 1.13 -3.49
C ARG A 150 -19.45 0.56 -2.75
N ARG A 151 -18.93 -0.55 -3.25
CA ARG A 151 -17.63 -1.09 -2.82
C ARG A 151 -16.53 -0.25 -3.44
N TYR A 152 -15.83 0.51 -2.62
CA TYR A 152 -14.61 1.19 -3.05
C TYR A 152 -13.45 0.26 -2.80
N TRP A 153 -12.72 -0.05 -3.86
CA TRP A 153 -11.44 -0.71 -3.74
C TRP A 153 -10.37 0.37 -3.65
N PHE A 154 -9.57 0.33 -2.60
CA PHE A 154 -8.41 1.18 -2.41
C PHE A 154 -7.15 0.36 -2.62
N ARG A 155 -6.30 0.77 -3.55
CA ARG A 155 -4.91 0.28 -3.60
C ARG A 155 -4.09 1.09 -2.61
N LEU A 156 -3.53 0.46 -1.60
CA LEU A 156 -2.56 1.11 -0.71
C LEU A 156 -1.16 0.87 -1.27
N ASP A 157 -0.46 1.96 -1.58
CA ASP A 157 0.96 1.97 -1.88
C ASP A 157 1.69 2.66 -0.72
N VAL A 158 2.72 2.00 -0.20
CA VAL A 158 3.59 2.52 0.84
C VAL A 158 4.99 2.71 0.26
N ASN A 159 5.47 3.96 0.22
CA ASN A 159 6.70 4.43 -0.41
C ASN A 159 6.83 4.04 -1.88
N GLY A 160 5.69 3.94 -2.59
CA GLY A 160 5.64 3.51 -3.98
C GLY A 160 5.65 2.00 -4.17
N VAL A 161 5.72 1.22 -3.08
CA VAL A 161 5.54 -0.24 -3.08
C VAL A 161 4.08 -0.58 -2.86
N TYR A 162 3.53 -1.42 -3.72
CA TYR A 162 2.16 -1.91 -3.57
C TYR A 162 2.02 -2.77 -2.31
N TYR A 163 1.18 -2.34 -1.38
CA TYR A 163 0.94 -3.03 -0.11
C TYR A 163 -0.27 -3.97 -0.19
N GLY A 164 -1.34 -3.55 -0.89
CA GLY A 164 -2.53 -4.37 -1.02
C GLY A 164 -3.70 -3.60 -1.61
N THR A 165 -4.76 -4.31 -1.99
CA THR A 165 -6.04 -3.71 -2.34
C THR A 165 -7.07 -4.10 -1.30
N PHE A 166 -7.75 -3.09 -0.75
CA PHE A 166 -8.70 -3.22 0.34
C PHE A 166 -10.05 -2.71 -0.14
N ASP A 167 -11.13 -3.38 0.23
CA ASP A 167 -12.45 -2.78 0.07
C ASP A 167 -12.80 -1.89 1.28
N ASN A 168 -13.77 -1.00 1.10
CA ASN A 168 -14.25 -0.08 2.14
C ASN A 168 -15.13 -0.75 3.20
N THR A 169 -15.27 -2.08 3.19
CA THR A 169 -16.04 -2.78 4.20
C THR A 169 -15.10 -3.17 5.33
N THR A 170 -15.37 -2.64 6.51
CA THR A 170 -14.67 -2.92 7.77
C THR A 170 -14.63 -4.43 8.11
N GLU A 171 -15.33 -5.28 7.34
CA GLU A 171 -15.30 -6.74 7.34
C GLU A 171 -13.96 -7.30 6.80
N LEU A 172 -13.18 -6.56 6.00
CA LEU A 172 -12.01 -7.09 5.29
C LEU A 172 -10.74 -7.21 6.15
N SER A 173 -10.51 -6.40 7.18
CA SER A 173 -9.32 -6.59 8.03
C SER A 173 -9.47 -7.85 8.88
N LEU A 174 -10.65 -8.08 9.45
CA LEU A 174 -10.93 -9.24 10.27
C LEU A 174 -11.08 -10.51 9.44
N SER A 175 -11.80 -10.47 8.32
CA SER A 175 -11.96 -11.63 7.43
C SER A 175 -10.67 -12.04 6.76
N THR A 176 -9.81 -11.09 6.35
CA THR A 176 -8.50 -11.40 5.75
C THR A 176 -7.55 -12.00 6.79
N ASN A 177 -7.51 -11.43 8.00
CA ASN A 177 -6.70 -11.97 9.09
C ASN A 177 -7.15 -13.39 9.46
N ILE A 178 -8.46 -13.62 9.60
CA ILE A 178 -9.02 -14.95 9.88
C ILE A 178 -8.76 -15.90 8.70
N SER A 179 -8.83 -15.43 7.45
CA SER A 179 -8.53 -16.25 6.26
C SER A 179 -7.06 -16.70 6.24
N ASP A 180 -6.11 -15.83 6.52
CA ASP A 180 -4.69 -16.20 6.65
C ASP A 180 -4.48 -17.23 7.78
N MET A 181 -5.08 -17.00 8.94
CA MET A 181 -5.00 -17.90 10.10
C MET A 181 -5.58 -19.29 9.78
N VAL A 182 -6.72 -19.35 9.07
CA VAL A 182 -7.38 -20.61 8.69
C VAL A 182 -6.64 -21.34 7.58
N VAL A 183 -6.30 -20.66 6.48
CA VAL A 183 -5.81 -21.31 5.25
C VAL A 183 -4.31 -21.58 5.33
N ASN A 184 -3.52 -20.57 5.70
CA ASN A 184 -2.07 -20.66 5.64
C ASN A 184 -1.50 -21.23 6.94
N ARG A 185 -2.04 -20.80 8.09
CA ARG A 185 -1.52 -21.20 9.41
C ARG A 185 -2.23 -22.42 10.00
N LYS A 186 -3.37 -22.83 9.43
CA LYS A 186 -4.19 -23.97 9.88
C LYS A 186 -4.60 -23.87 11.35
N TRP A 187 -4.85 -22.65 11.82
CA TRP A 187 -5.23 -22.41 13.21
C TRP A 187 -6.59 -23.02 13.56
N THR A 188 -6.73 -23.46 14.81
CA THR A 188 -8.03 -23.86 15.38
C THR A 188 -8.88 -22.63 15.67
N ASP A 189 -10.18 -22.83 15.90
CA ASP A 189 -11.08 -21.75 16.29
C ASP A 189 -10.63 -21.09 17.61
N GLU A 190 -10.14 -21.87 18.58
CA GLU A 190 -9.62 -21.38 19.87
C GLU A 190 -8.40 -20.47 19.68
N GLN A 191 -7.47 -20.84 18.79
CA GLN A 191 -6.29 -20.03 18.49
C GLN A 191 -6.67 -18.71 17.82
N ILE A 192 -7.67 -18.73 16.94
CA ILE A 192 -8.20 -17.53 16.30
C ILE A 192 -8.86 -16.63 17.35
N TYR A 193 -9.73 -17.17 18.22
CA TYR A 193 -10.37 -16.39 19.29
C TYR A 193 -9.35 -15.81 20.27
N ALA A 194 -8.38 -16.60 20.73
CA ALA A 194 -7.34 -16.16 21.66
C ALA A 194 -6.52 -14.98 21.10
N LYS A 195 -6.34 -14.92 19.77
CA LYS A 195 -5.62 -13.81 19.13
C LYS A 195 -6.48 -12.58 18.91
N ILE A 196 -7.75 -12.77 18.56
CA ILE A 196 -8.62 -11.70 18.06
C ILE A 196 -9.44 -11.03 19.17
N LEU A 197 -9.93 -11.78 20.16
CA LEU A 197 -10.76 -11.22 21.24
C LEU A 197 -10.03 -10.16 22.08
N PRO A 198 -8.73 -10.29 22.41
CA PRO A 198 -8.01 -9.24 23.14
C PRO A 198 -7.92 -7.91 22.39
N LEU A 199 -8.19 -7.89 21.08
CA LEU A 199 -8.25 -6.68 20.27
C LEU A 199 -9.60 -5.96 20.37
N GLY A 200 -10.53 -6.45 21.21
CA GLY A 200 -11.84 -5.85 21.46
C GLY A 200 -12.94 -6.27 20.48
N HIS A 201 -12.71 -7.32 19.68
CA HIS A 201 -13.75 -7.84 18.79
C HIS A 201 -14.77 -8.71 19.54
N ASP A 202 -16.03 -8.58 19.17
CA ASP A 202 -17.11 -9.40 19.70
C ASP A 202 -16.97 -10.88 19.26
N LYS A 203 -17.18 -11.81 20.21
CA LYS A 203 -16.96 -13.24 19.99
C LYS A 203 -17.95 -13.83 18.99
N GLU A 204 -19.22 -13.43 19.03
CA GLU A 204 -20.23 -13.93 18.10
C GLU A 204 -19.93 -13.44 16.68
N TYR A 205 -19.53 -12.18 16.54
CA TYR A 205 -19.11 -11.62 15.27
C TYR A 205 -17.90 -12.33 14.66
N VAL A 206 -16.86 -12.61 15.47
CA VAL A 206 -15.67 -13.38 15.03
C VAL A 206 -16.07 -14.79 14.63
N ALA A 207 -16.98 -15.44 15.37
CA ALA A 207 -17.48 -16.77 15.04
C ALA A 207 -18.22 -16.81 13.69
N VAL A 208 -19.05 -15.79 13.39
CA VAL A 208 -19.74 -15.66 12.10
C VAL A 208 -18.74 -15.55 10.95
N ILE A 209 -17.71 -14.71 11.09
CA ILE A 209 -16.68 -14.54 10.05
C ILE A 209 -15.87 -15.82 9.88
N ASN A 210 -15.40 -16.43 10.96
CA ASN A 210 -14.63 -17.66 10.91
C ASN A 210 -15.41 -18.81 10.25
N LYS A 211 -16.71 -18.95 10.57
CA LYS A 211 -17.60 -19.91 9.91
C LYS A 211 -17.73 -19.65 8.40
N LYS A 212 -17.89 -18.39 7.98
CA LYS A 212 -17.92 -18.01 6.56
C LYS A 212 -16.62 -18.38 5.84
N VAL A 213 -15.46 -18.04 6.44
CA VAL A 213 -14.12 -18.31 5.89
C VAL A 213 -13.89 -19.82 5.73
N ARG A 214 -14.11 -20.62 6.78
CA ARG A 214 -13.94 -22.08 6.71
C ARG A 214 -14.84 -22.72 5.66
N ARG A 215 -16.10 -22.27 5.55
CA ARG A 215 -17.03 -22.74 4.53
C ARG A 215 -16.52 -22.42 3.11
N PHE A 216 -16.00 -21.21 2.90
CA PHE A 216 -15.50 -20.78 1.60
C PHE A 216 -14.28 -21.60 1.15
N PHE A 217 -13.29 -21.81 2.03
CA PHE A 217 -12.07 -22.56 1.72
C PHE A 217 -12.19 -24.07 1.90
N ARG A 218 -13.36 -24.58 2.32
CA ARG A 218 -13.60 -26.00 2.61
C ARG A 218 -12.61 -26.58 3.63
N THR A 219 -12.15 -25.75 4.57
CA THR A 219 -11.21 -26.13 5.63
C THR A 219 -12.00 -26.46 6.90
N PRO A 220 -12.21 -27.74 7.25
CA PRO A 220 -12.88 -28.09 8.49
C PRO A 220 -12.08 -27.57 9.69
N ASP A 221 -12.77 -27.32 10.79
CA ASP A 221 -12.13 -26.98 12.06
C ASP A 221 -11.24 -28.15 12.49
N SER A 222 -9.95 -27.89 12.69
CA SER A 222 -8.94 -28.89 13.02
C SER A 222 -9.22 -29.56 14.37
N SER A 223 -9.92 -28.88 15.29
CA SER A 223 -10.37 -29.47 16.56
C SER A 223 -11.46 -30.55 16.38
N LYS A 224 -12.20 -30.51 15.26
CA LYS A 224 -13.34 -31.41 14.98
C LYS A 224 -13.01 -32.57 14.05
N VAL A 225 -11.80 -32.59 13.50
CA VAL A 225 -11.33 -33.73 12.70
C VAL A 225 -11.02 -34.86 13.68
N LYS A 226 -12.01 -35.75 13.92
CA LYS A 226 -11.76 -37.02 14.63
C LYS A 226 -10.59 -37.70 13.94
N GLU A 227 -9.49 -37.92 14.66
CA GLU A 227 -8.36 -38.68 14.14
C GLU A 227 -8.90 -40.00 13.61
N LYS A 228 -8.83 -40.19 12.29
CA LYS A 228 -9.13 -41.51 11.74
C LYS A 228 -8.08 -42.43 12.33
N PRO A 229 -8.48 -43.53 13.01
CA PRO A 229 -7.52 -44.47 13.54
C PRO A 229 -6.60 -44.89 12.41
N SER A 230 -5.31 -44.59 12.59
CA SER A 230 -4.26 -44.85 11.61
C SER A 230 -4.27 -46.35 11.32
N LYS A 231 -4.81 -46.75 10.15
CA LYS A 231 -4.71 -48.13 9.62
C LYS A 231 -3.28 -48.44 9.17
N ARG A 232 -2.28 -48.10 9.98
CA ARG A 232 -0.87 -48.38 9.70
C ARG A 232 -0.55 -49.81 10.14
N LYS A 233 -0.92 -50.72 9.25
CA LYS A 233 -0.18 -51.93 8.86
C LYS A 233 0.49 -52.73 10.00
N GLU A 234 -0.27 -53.61 10.64
CA GLU A 234 0.25 -54.95 10.98
C GLU A 234 0.43 -55.76 9.68
N ARG A 235 1.48 -55.44 8.89
CA ARG A 235 1.88 -56.24 7.71
C ARG A 235 3.33 -56.71 7.74
N PHE A 236 3.98 -56.65 8.90
CA PHE A 236 5.32 -57.22 9.10
C PHE A 236 5.34 -58.10 10.36
N LYS A 237 4.77 -59.30 10.24
CA LYS A 237 5.24 -60.50 10.94
C LYS A 237 5.20 -61.63 9.92
N LYS A 238 6.33 -61.85 9.26
CA LYS A 238 6.73 -63.14 8.69
C LYS A 238 7.62 -63.80 9.72
#